data_AF-A0A328P7C8-F1
#
_entry.id   AF-A0A328P7C8-F1
#
_cell.length_a   1.000
_cell.length_b   1.000
_cell.length_c   1.000
_cell.angle_alpha   90.00
_cell.angle_beta   90.00
_cell.angle_gamma   90.00
#
_symmetry.space_group_name_H-M   'P 1'
#
loop_
_entity.id
_entity.type
_entity.pdbx_description
1 polymer ?
#
loop_
_entity_poly.entity_id
_entity_poly.type
_entity_poly.pdbx_seq_one_letter_code
_entity_poly.pdbx_strand_id
1 'polypeptide(L)' 'MDFSFDFQPVYPHHDLLIELGRVEMAMEHLDARSEDERQVLRPRLMSRISRLRDELQSLEV' A
#
# COMPACT_ATOMS: atom_id res chain seq x y z
N MET A 1 16.01 18.13 23.21
CA MET A 1 16.61 17.93 21.87
C MET A 1 15.46 18.13 20.90
N ASP A 2 15.44 19.28 20.24
CA ASP A 2 14.47 19.60 19.19
C ASP A 2 14.83 18.76 17.98
N PHE A 3 14.01 17.77 17.68
CA PHE A 3 14.08 17.04 16.41
C PHE A 3 13.28 17.84 15.39
N SER A 4 13.83 18.99 14.99
CA SER A 4 13.39 19.72 13.80
C SER A 4 13.78 18.88 12.58
N PHE A 5 12.99 17.85 12.32
CA PHE A 5 13.01 17.19 11.02
C PHE A 5 12.36 18.17 10.05
N ASP A 6 13.19 18.86 9.28
CA ASP A 6 12.77 19.62 8.11
C ASP A 6 12.19 18.64 7.08
N PHE A 7 10.94 18.28 7.29
CA PHE A 7 10.23 17.38 6.41
C PHE A 7 9.74 18.12 5.17
N GLN A 8 10.65 18.30 4.22
CA GLN A 8 10.34 18.56 2.81
C GLN A 8 9.50 17.40 2.21
N PRO A 9 8.82 17.58 1.07
CA PRO A 9 7.60 16.87 0.66
C PRO A 9 7.84 15.45 0.12
N VAL A 10 8.65 14.64 0.80
CA VAL A 10 8.94 13.24 0.43
C VAL A 10 7.89 12.27 1.02
N TYR A 11 6.96 12.79 1.82
CA TYR A 11 5.90 11.99 2.47
C TYR A 11 5.00 11.20 1.51
N PRO A 12 4.52 11.75 0.38
CA PRO A 12 3.53 11.03 -0.43
C PRO A 12 4.09 9.71 -0.97
N HIS A 13 5.34 9.71 -1.41
CA HIS A 13 5.99 8.51 -1.91
C HIS A 13 6.24 7.48 -0.81
N HIS A 14 6.77 7.89 0.35
CA HIS A 14 7.01 6.98 1.47
C HIS A 14 5.72 6.39 2.04
N ASP A 15 4.66 7.19 2.18
CA ASP A 15 3.37 6.75 2.68
C ASP A 15 2.73 5.72 1.74
N LEU A 16 2.84 5.95 0.42
CA LEU A 16 2.35 5.00 -0.57
C LEU A 16 3.14 3.69 -0.57
N LEU A 17 4.46 3.72 -0.36
CA LEU A 17 5.26 2.51 -0.19
C LEU A 17 4.86 1.72 1.07
N ILE A 18 4.57 2.42 2.18
CA ILE A 18 4.09 1.80 3.42
C ILE A 18 2.72 1.14 3.20
N GLU A 19 1.79 1.86 2.56
CA GLU A 19 0.46 1.32 2.25
C GLU A 19 0.54 0.15 1.27
N LEU A 20 1.44 0.18 0.28
CA LEU A 20 1.68 -0.94 -0.63
C LEU A 20 2.13 -2.18 0.13
N GLY A 21 3.13 -2.06 1.01
CA GLY A 21 3.60 -3.18 1.83
C GLY A 21 2.52 -3.73 2.77
N ARG A 22 1.65 -2.87 3.31
CA ARG A 22 0.50 -3.31 4.14
C ARG A 22 -0.49 -4.14 3.33
N VAL A 23 -0.77 -3.75 2.09
CA VAL A 23 -1.70 -4.46 1.21
C VAL A 23 -1.10 -5.79 0.75
N GLU A 24 0.20 -5.84 0.50
CA GLU A 24 0.93 -7.08 0.20
C GLU A 24 0.86 -8.06 1.39
N MET A 25 1.15 -7.59 2.61
CA MET A 25 0.97 -8.40 3.82
C MET A 25 -0.49 -8.87 3.99
N ALA A 26 -1.47 -8.00 3.73
CA ALA A 26 -2.88 -8.40 3.80
C ALA A 26 -3.25 -9.48 2.76
N MET A 27 -2.59 -9.47 1.59
CA MET A 27 -2.77 -10.47 0.55
C MET A 27 -2.14 -11.82 0.94
N GLU A 28 -0.96 -11.82 1.56
CA GLU A 28 -0.35 -13.04 2.12
C GLU A 28 -1.24 -13.66 3.20
N HIS A 29 -1.83 -12.85 4.08
CA HIS A 29 -2.75 -13.34 5.12
C HIS A 29 -4.09 -13.81 4.55
N LEU A 30 -4.46 -13.38 3.34
CA LEU A 30 -5.70 -13.80 2.69
C LEU A 30 -5.68 -15.30 2.34
N ASP A 31 -4.50 -15.88 2.14
CA ASP A 31 -4.37 -17.31 1.87
C ASP A 31 -4.68 -18.19 3.08
N ALA A 32 -4.68 -17.62 4.29
CA ALA A 32 -5.16 -18.28 5.51
C ALA A 32 -6.66 -18.09 5.78
N ARG A 33 -7.35 -17.26 4.98
CA ARG A 33 -8.81 -16.98 5.10
C ARG A 33 -9.64 -17.99 4.31
N SER A 34 -10.93 -18.02 4.62
CA SER A 34 -11.92 -18.86 3.94
C SER A 34 -12.01 -18.52 2.44
N GLU A 35 -12.44 -19.50 1.63
CA GLU A 35 -12.52 -19.35 0.17
C GLU A 35 -13.50 -18.22 -0.24
N ASP A 36 -14.64 -18.11 0.46
CA ASP A 36 -15.63 -17.05 0.22
C ASP A 36 -15.06 -15.65 0.51
N GLU A 37 -14.35 -15.49 1.63
CA GLU A 37 -13.69 -14.23 1.96
C GLU A 37 -12.57 -13.91 0.98
N ARG A 38 -11.84 -14.93 0.51
CA ARG A 38 -10.78 -14.77 -0.50
C ARG A 38 -11.33 -14.29 -1.82
N GLN A 39 -12.42 -14.88 -2.30
CA GLN A 39 -13.06 -14.46 -3.56
C GLN A 39 -13.54 -13.00 -3.52
N VAL A 40 -13.99 -12.53 -2.36
CA VAL A 40 -14.45 -11.14 -2.19
C VAL A 40 -13.28 -10.16 -1.99
N LEU A 41 -12.29 -10.51 -1.17
CA LEU A 41 -11.22 -9.58 -0.77
C LEU A 41 -10.06 -9.52 -1.77
N ARG A 42 -9.74 -10.64 -2.45
CA ARG A 42 -8.64 -10.71 -3.43
C ARG A 42 -8.76 -9.65 -4.54
N PRO A 43 -9.90 -9.50 -5.25
CA PRO A 43 -10.01 -8.49 -6.30
C PRO A 43 -9.89 -7.06 -5.75
N ARG A 44 -10.35 -6.81 -4.52
CA ARG A 44 -10.28 -5.49 -3.87
C ARG A 44 -8.85 -5.13 -3.50
N LEU A 45 -8.11 -6.07 -2.93
CA LEU A 45 -6.69 -5.90 -2.61
C LEU A 45 -5.85 -5.74 -3.89
N MET A 46 -6.11 -6.53 -4.94
CA MET A 46 -5.43 -6.38 -6.23
C MET A 46 -5.67 -5.01 -6.86
N SER A 47 -6.92 -4.54 -6.87
CA SER A 47 -7.26 -3.19 -7.36
C SER A 47 -6.54 -2.10 -6.57
N ARG A 48 -6.38 -2.29 -5.26
CA ARG A 48 -5.66 -1.34 -4.40
C ARG A 48 -4.16 -1.34 -4.67
N ILE A 49 -3.54 -2.50 -4.90
CA ILE A 49 -2.12 -2.60 -5.32
C ILE A 49 -1.91 -1.86 -6.64
N SER A 50 -2.75 -2.11 -7.65
CA SER A 50 -2.64 -1.42 -8.95
C SER A 50 -2.70 0.09 -8.79
N ARG A 51 -3.69 0.59 -8.04
CA ARG A 51 -3.83 2.03 -7.80
C ARG A 51 -2.63 2.63 -7.06
N LEU A 52 -2.12 1.97 -6.02
CA LEU A 52 -0.95 2.44 -5.27
C LEU A 52 0.31 2.49 -6.15
N ARG A 53 0.47 1.52 -7.06
CA ARG A 53 1.58 1.52 -8.03
C ARG A 53 1.43 2.64 -9.06
N ASP A 54 0.23 2.87 -9.57
CA ASP A 54 -0.05 3.98 -10.49
C ASP A 54 0.22 5.34 -9.82
N GLU A 55 -0.19 5.50 -8.55
CA GLU A 55 0.08 6.71 -7.77
C GLU A 55 1.58 6.89 -7.48
N LEU A 56 2.30 5.83 -7.10
CA LEU A 56 3.76 5.87 -6.95
C LEU A 56 4.46 6.29 -8.24
N GLN A 57 4.09 5.68 -9.37
CA GLN A 57 4.64 6.02 -10.68
C GLN A 57 4.35 7.48 -11.06
N SER A 58 3.19 8.01 -10.67
CA SER A 58 2.83 9.41 -10.93
C SER A 58 3.65 10.43 -10.13
N LEU A 59 4.25 10.01 -9.01
CA LEU A 59 5.07 10.85 -8.12
C LEU A 59 6.57 10.78 -8.42
N GLU A 60 7.02 9.78 -9.16
CA GLU A 60 8.41 9.66 -9.64
C GLU A 60 8.72 10.60 -10.84
N VAL A 61 7.77 11.48 -11.22
CA VAL A 61 7.85 12.41 -12.37
C VAL A 61 8.39 13.78 -11.98
#